data_AF-A0A948NVY1-F1
#
_entry.id   AF-A0A948NVY1-F1
#
_cell.length_a   1.000
_cell.length_b   1.000
_cell.length_c   1.000
_cell.angle_alpha   90.00
_cell.angle_beta   90.00
_cell.angle_gamma   90.00
#
_symmetry.space_group_name_H-M   'P 1'
#
loop_
_entity.id
_entity.type
_entity.pdbx_description
1 polymer ?
#
loop_
_entity_poly.entity_id
_entity_poly.type
_entity_poly.pdbx_seq_one_letter_code
_entity_poly.pdbx_strand_id
1 'polypeptide(L)'
;MTQIIQFIPKHEISANQNLDDFINFAHNELTLWSDLRGFTWTADRWQTTHTGIRFINFENKDLPPKSRSQPIYLMHPSFIEFAKAFLRYKHTLHPTKGISRDIAALRLIEFSLRQNMATPDITKFDQRHWEIIVCTLESSTIRQSLCNIVLSILKSLSDLFIIQVDPRFWRHPYLGARSYDYLNGSQAPAEVKAQKAPDQDALLAIAEVFSRGAYEVQIDNDVMVTCITALLLSAPMRIGETLRFRIDCLRDDHDKNGEIQYYLVYWVPKTKEFARKPIPKTLINITTDAINRLVKITDEGRSLARYMETNPSRFYRHA
;
A
#
# COMPACT_ATOMS: atom_id res chain seq x y z
N MET A 1 -7.55 1.71 -29.26
CA MET A 1 -7.14 3.07 -28.90
C MET A 1 -8.18 3.60 -27.93
N THR A 2 -7.86 3.74 -26.65
CA THR A 2 -8.79 4.32 -25.67
C THR A 2 -8.84 5.82 -25.91
N GLN A 3 -10.00 6.34 -26.30
CA GLN A 3 -10.23 7.78 -26.39
C GLN A 3 -10.08 8.34 -24.98
N ILE A 4 -9.04 9.14 -24.75
CA ILE A 4 -8.81 9.77 -23.44
C ILE A 4 -9.78 10.93 -23.35
N ILE A 5 -10.86 10.75 -22.59
CA ILE A 5 -11.86 11.78 -22.32
C ILE A 5 -11.34 12.59 -21.13
N GLN A 6 -10.92 13.83 -21.40
CA GLN A 6 -10.35 14.75 -20.41
C GLN A 6 -11.28 15.95 -20.18
N PHE A 7 -11.34 16.44 -18.94
CA PHE A 7 -12.08 17.65 -18.61
C PHE A 7 -11.34 18.88 -19.16
N ILE A 8 -12.06 19.76 -19.85
CA ILE A 8 -11.54 21.04 -20.33
C ILE A 8 -12.10 22.13 -19.42
N PRO A 9 -11.30 22.67 -18.49
CA PRO A 9 -11.76 23.73 -17.60
C PRO A 9 -11.86 25.06 -18.37
N LYS A 10 -12.72 25.97 -17.89
CA LYS A 10 -12.90 27.29 -18.53
C LYS A 10 -12.35 28.37 -17.60
N HIS A 11 -11.41 29.17 -18.10
CA HIS A 11 -10.83 30.28 -17.33
C HIS A 11 -11.85 31.42 -17.07
N GLU A 12 -12.84 31.55 -17.94
CA GLU A 12 -13.80 32.66 -17.92
C GLU A 12 -14.92 32.49 -16.88
N ILE A 13 -15.07 31.30 -16.30
CA ILE A 13 -16.14 30.99 -15.33
C ILE A 13 -15.60 30.96 -13.90
N SER A 14 -16.51 31.04 -12.93
CA SER A 14 -16.13 30.96 -11.52
C SER A 14 -15.56 29.57 -11.16
N ALA A 15 -14.68 29.53 -10.15
CA ALA A 15 -14.13 28.28 -9.63
C ALA A 15 -15.22 27.28 -9.18
N ASN A 16 -16.34 27.78 -8.62
CA ASN A 16 -17.49 26.96 -8.26
C ASN A 16 -18.16 26.34 -9.49
N GLN A 17 -18.30 27.12 -10.58
CA GLN A 17 -18.85 26.57 -11.81
C GLN A 17 -17.92 25.50 -12.42
N ASN A 18 -16.59 25.71 -12.40
CA ASN A 18 -15.65 24.68 -12.85
C ASN A 18 -15.72 23.43 -11.97
N LEU A 19 -15.92 23.57 -10.66
CA LEU A 19 -16.11 22.46 -9.74
C LEU A 19 -17.38 21.66 -10.07
N ASP A 20 -18.50 22.34 -10.29
CA ASP A 20 -19.78 21.71 -10.64
C ASP A 20 -19.69 21.00 -12.00
N ASP A 21 -19.13 21.67 -13.01
CA ASP A 21 -18.89 21.09 -14.34
C ASP A 21 -17.96 19.87 -14.25
N PHE A 22 -16.92 19.93 -13.41
CA PHE A 22 -15.99 18.83 -13.18
C PHE A 22 -16.66 17.62 -12.52
N ILE A 23 -17.49 17.85 -11.50
CA ILE A 23 -18.24 16.78 -10.83
C ILE A 23 -19.21 16.14 -11.82
N ASN A 24 -19.94 16.94 -12.59
CA ASN A 24 -20.88 16.46 -13.62
C ASN A 24 -20.16 15.63 -14.69
N PHE A 25 -19.02 16.11 -15.18
CA PHE A 25 -18.19 15.38 -16.14
C PHE A 25 -17.71 14.05 -15.56
N ALA A 26 -17.16 14.05 -14.34
CA ALA A 26 -16.64 12.84 -13.72
C ALA A 26 -17.74 11.80 -13.42
N HIS A 27 -18.96 12.26 -13.11
CA HIS A 27 -20.11 11.39 -12.85
C HIS A 27 -20.68 10.81 -14.14
N ASN A 28 -20.94 11.65 -15.14
CA ASN A 28 -21.75 11.30 -16.32
C ASN A 28 -20.92 10.78 -17.50
N GLU A 29 -19.70 11.31 -17.70
CA GLU A 29 -18.90 11.00 -18.91
C GLU A 29 -17.85 9.91 -18.67
N LEU A 30 -17.36 9.77 -17.43
CA LEU A 30 -16.40 8.72 -17.09
C LEU A 30 -17.13 7.42 -16.77
N THR A 31 -16.50 6.28 -17.07
CA THR A 31 -17.07 4.94 -16.85
C THR A 31 -16.24 4.06 -15.93
N LEU A 32 -15.10 4.57 -15.44
CA LEU A 32 -14.22 3.80 -14.54
C LEU A 32 -15.00 3.28 -13.34
N TRP A 33 -14.91 1.97 -13.10
CA TRP A 33 -15.57 1.17 -12.06
C TRP A 33 -17.07 0.95 -12.21
N SER A 34 -17.73 1.53 -13.22
CA SER A 34 -19.17 1.34 -13.45
C SER A 34 -19.59 -0.11 -13.68
N ASP A 35 -18.69 -0.91 -14.24
CA ASP A 35 -18.86 -2.32 -14.54
C ASP A 35 -18.62 -3.24 -13.33
N LEU A 36 -18.09 -2.71 -12.22
CA LEU A 36 -17.84 -3.48 -11.03
C LEU A 36 -19.13 -3.76 -10.26
N ARG A 37 -19.33 -5.02 -9.86
CA ARG A 37 -20.51 -5.46 -9.12
C ARG A 37 -20.71 -4.63 -7.84
N GLY A 38 -21.89 -4.03 -7.71
CA GLY A 38 -22.28 -3.24 -6.54
C GLY A 38 -21.73 -1.82 -6.54
N PHE A 39 -21.15 -1.34 -7.63
CA PHE A 39 -20.83 0.07 -7.79
C PHE A 39 -22.10 0.90 -7.96
N THR A 40 -22.26 1.92 -7.11
CA THR A 40 -23.19 3.02 -7.33
C THR A 40 -22.50 4.32 -6.95
N TRP A 41 -22.72 5.38 -7.74
CA TRP A 41 -22.10 6.68 -7.46
C TRP A 41 -22.43 7.20 -6.06
N THR A 42 -23.67 6.99 -5.61
CA THR A 42 -24.16 7.43 -4.30
C THR A 42 -23.66 6.58 -3.12
N ALA A 43 -23.03 5.43 -3.36
CA ALA A 43 -22.52 4.60 -2.27
C ALA A 43 -21.43 5.33 -1.46
N ASP A 44 -21.43 5.06 -0.16
CA ASP A 44 -20.39 5.47 0.79
C ASP A 44 -19.09 4.65 0.68
N ARG A 45 -19.15 3.54 -0.06
CA ARG A 45 -18.07 2.61 -0.30
C ARG A 45 -18.08 2.17 -1.75
N TRP A 46 -16.93 2.29 -2.40
CA TRP A 46 -16.72 1.75 -3.74
C TRP A 46 -15.80 0.55 -3.70
N GLN A 47 -16.13 -0.47 -4.47
CA GLN A 47 -15.17 -1.50 -4.86
C GLN A 47 -14.40 -0.98 -6.07
N THR A 48 -13.08 -1.12 -6.07
CA THR A 48 -12.23 -0.80 -7.22
C THR A 48 -11.44 -2.03 -7.64
N THR A 49 -10.68 -1.92 -8.72
CA THR A 49 -9.86 -3.00 -9.29
C THR A 49 -8.85 -3.58 -8.30
N HIS A 50 -8.40 -2.81 -7.30
CA HIS A 50 -7.32 -3.25 -6.38
C HIS A 50 -7.67 -3.12 -4.91
N THR A 51 -8.43 -2.10 -4.51
CA THR A 51 -8.76 -1.84 -3.10
C THR A 51 -10.15 -1.22 -2.96
N GLY A 52 -10.84 -1.50 -1.85
CA GLY A 52 -12.08 -0.80 -1.53
C GLY A 52 -11.81 0.65 -1.07
N ILE A 53 -12.63 1.59 -1.52
CA ILE A 53 -12.63 2.99 -1.07
C ILE A 53 -13.77 3.17 -0.07
N ARG A 54 -13.52 3.86 1.05
CA ARG A 54 -14.58 4.33 1.96
C ARG A 54 -14.52 5.84 2.05
N PHE A 55 -15.64 6.51 1.83
CA PHE A 55 -15.75 7.96 1.89
C PHE A 55 -16.08 8.45 3.30
N ILE A 56 -15.29 7.99 4.27
CA ILE A 56 -15.35 8.42 5.68
C ILE A 56 -14.50 9.66 5.91
N ASN A 57 -14.83 10.46 6.93
CA ASN A 57 -14.06 11.63 7.34
C ASN A 57 -12.73 11.26 8.03
N PHE A 58 -11.90 12.26 8.30
CA PHE A 58 -10.54 12.07 8.82
C PHE A 58 -10.52 11.49 10.24
N GLU A 59 -11.42 11.96 11.09
CA GLU A 59 -11.55 11.56 12.50
C GLU A 59 -11.85 10.06 12.64
N ASN A 60 -12.57 9.50 11.65
CA ASN A 60 -12.97 8.10 11.63
C ASN A 60 -12.09 7.23 10.69
N LYS A 61 -10.92 7.73 10.25
CA LYS A 61 -10.06 7.04 9.27
C LYS A 61 -9.65 5.62 9.68
N ASP A 62 -9.57 5.36 10.99
CA ASP A 62 -9.10 4.10 11.59
C ASP A 62 -10.24 3.12 11.92
N LEU A 63 -11.49 3.42 11.53
CA LEU A 63 -12.61 2.50 11.72
C LEU A 63 -12.33 1.13 11.07
N PRO A 64 -12.66 0.02 11.75
CA PRO A 64 -12.53 -1.32 11.17
C PRO A 64 -13.17 -1.45 9.78
N PRO A 65 -12.60 -2.20 8.83
CA PRO A 65 -13.12 -2.32 7.45
C PRO A 65 -14.58 -2.79 7.32
N LYS A 66 -15.09 -3.49 8.34
CA LYS A 66 -16.44 -4.05 8.42
C LYS A 66 -17.42 -3.16 9.19
N SER A 67 -16.97 -2.03 9.74
CA SER A 67 -17.85 -1.12 10.48
C SER A 67 -19.00 -0.65 9.61
N ARG A 68 -20.20 -0.62 10.20
CA ARG A 68 -21.40 -0.09 9.55
C ARG A 68 -21.21 1.40 9.30
N SER A 69 -21.50 1.85 8.09
CA SER A 69 -21.51 3.27 7.77
C SER A 69 -22.58 3.99 8.56
N GLN A 70 -22.21 5.12 9.14
CA GLN A 70 -23.13 6.05 9.78
C GLN A 70 -22.88 7.44 9.20
N PRO A 71 -23.91 8.29 9.03
CA PRO A 71 -23.74 9.62 8.45
C PRO A 71 -22.64 10.45 9.15
N ILE A 72 -22.51 10.34 10.48
CA ILE A 72 -21.48 11.03 11.27
C ILE A 72 -20.05 10.59 10.94
N TYR A 73 -19.86 9.42 10.34
CA TYR A 73 -18.55 8.92 9.92
C TYR A 73 -18.18 9.34 8.51
N LEU A 74 -19.12 9.83 7.71
CA LEU A 74 -18.89 10.18 6.31
C LEU A 74 -18.19 11.52 6.17
N MET A 75 -17.52 11.72 5.04
CA MET A 75 -17.11 13.06 4.61
C MET A 75 -18.34 13.97 4.51
N HIS A 76 -18.14 15.28 4.72
CA HIS A 76 -19.22 16.24 4.58
C HIS A 76 -19.92 16.13 3.20
N PRO A 77 -21.26 16.20 3.13
CA PRO A 77 -22.01 16.06 1.87
C PRO A 77 -21.56 17.00 0.75
N SER A 78 -21.17 18.23 1.09
CA SER A 78 -20.66 19.22 0.10
C SER A 78 -19.26 18.89 -0.44
N PHE A 79 -18.50 17.99 0.20
CA PHE A 79 -17.16 17.62 -0.23
C PHE A 79 -17.09 16.21 -0.83
N ILE A 80 -17.95 15.29 -0.39
CA ILE A 80 -17.89 13.88 -0.79
C ILE A 80 -18.05 13.68 -2.30
N GLU A 81 -18.88 14.50 -2.95
CA GLU A 81 -19.12 14.43 -4.40
C GLU A 81 -17.88 14.87 -5.18
N PHE A 82 -17.19 15.91 -4.71
CA PHE A 82 -15.87 16.30 -5.23
C PHE A 82 -14.83 15.18 -5.03
N ALA A 83 -14.77 14.57 -3.85
CA ALA A 83 -13.81 13.49 -3.56
C ALA A 83 -14.00 12.29 -4.50
N LYS A 84 -15.25 11.90 -4.76
CA LYS A 84 -15.64 10.87 -5.72
C LYS A 84 -15.22 11.23 -7.15
N ALA A 85 -15.57 12.43 -7.60
CA ALA A 85 -15.22 12.95 -8.92
C ALA A 85 -13.70 12.96 -9.14
N PHE A 86 -12.94 13.49 -8.18
CA PHE A 86 -11.49 13.56 -8.26
C PHE A 86 -10.83 12.18 -8.36
N LEU A 87 -11.25 11.22 -7.52
CA LEU A 87 -10.70 9.87 -7.55
C LEU A 87 -10.99 9.17 -8.88
N ARG A 88 -12.22 9.27 -9.38
CA ARG A 88 -12.59 8.66 -10.66
C ARG A 88 -11.84 9.29 -11.83
N TYR A 89 -11.74 10.62 -11.86
CA TYR A 89 -10.99 11.35 -12.88
C TYR A 89 -9.50 10.98 -12.88
N LYS A 90 -8.84 11.09 -11.73
CA LYS A 90 -7.42 10.78 -11.58
C LYS A 90 -7.09 9.37 -12.03
N HIS A 91 -7.88 8.38 -11.60
CA HIS A 91 -7.61 6.98 -11.92
C HIS A 91 -8.05 6.58 -13.34
N THR A 92 -8.88 7.40 -14.00
CA THR A 92 -9.18 7.22 -15.42
C THR A 92 -7.98 7.63 -16.28
N LEU A 93 -7.36 8.77 -15.96
CA LEU A 93 -6.19 9.27 -16.69
C LEU A 93 -4.91 8.49 -16.34
N HIS A 94 -4.70 8.21 -15.05
CA HIS A 94 -3.49 7.57 -14.54
C HIS A 94 -3.84 6.46 -13.56
N PRO A 95 -4.17 5.25 -14.04
CA PRO A 95 -4.47 4.11 -13.18
C PRO A 95 -3.28 3.77 -12.28
N THR A 96 -3.43 3.99 -10.97
CA THR A 96 -2.41 3.61 -9.97
C THR A 96 -3.00 2.75 -8.86
N LYS A 97 -2.14 1.98 -8.18
CA LYS A 97 -2.50 1.25 -6.95
C LYS A 97 -2.57 2.16 -5.71
N GLY A 98 -2.36 3.47 -5.88
CA GLY A 98 -2.20 4.46 -4.80
C GLY A 98 -3.50 5.00 -4.19
N ILE A 99 -4.67 4.47 -4.57
CA ILE A 99 -6.00 4.97 -4.20
C ILE A 99 -6.13 5.21 -2.68
N SER A 100 -5.60 4.30 -1.86
CA SER A 100 -5.70 4.39 -0.39
C SER A 100 -5.01 5.64 0.19
N ARG A 101 -3.94 6.12 -0.45
CA ARG A 101 -3.29 7.37 -0.02
C ARG A 101 -4.00 8.60 -0.57
N ASP A 102 -4.61 8.50 -1.74
CA ASP A 102 -5.41 9.58 -2.33
C ASP A 102 -6.66 9.86 -1.49
N ILE A 103 -7.40 8.83 -1.09
CA ILE A 103 -8.55 9.02 -0.19
C ILE A 103 -8.10 9.55 1.18
N ALA A 104 -6.94 9.13 1.71
CA ALA A 104 -6.41 9.65 2.96
C ALA A 104 -6.06 11.15 2.86
N ALA A 105 -5.50 11.59 1.73
CA ALA A 105 -5.23 13.00 1.46
C ALA A 105 -6.52 13.82 1.31
N LEU A 106 -7.53 13.30 0.60
CA LEU A 106 -8.83 13.96 0.47
C LEU A 106 -9.54 14.13 1.82
N ARG A 107 -9.49 13.11 2.70
CA ARG A 107 -9.98 13.23 4.09
C ARG A 107 -9.31 14.36 4.84
N LEU A 108 -8.00 14.49 4.68
CA LEU A 108 -7.22 15.51 5.37
C LEU A 108 -7.51 16.92 4.84
N ILE A 109 -7.71 17.07 3.53
CA ILE A 109 -8.17 18.31 2.91
C ILE A 109 -9.55 18.69 3.45
N GLU A 110 -10.50 17.77 3.41
CA GLU A 110 -11.86 17.96 3.94
C GLU A 110 -11.86 18.37 5.42
N PHE A 111 -11.06 17.67 6.23
CA PHE A 111 -10.88 17.98 7.64
C PHE A 111 -10.36 19.40 7.86
N SER A 112 -9.37 19.82 7.05
CA SER A 112 -8.80 21.17 7.16
C SER A 112 -9.81 22.26 6.85
N LEU A 113 -10.63 22.08 5.80
CA LEU A 113 -11.69 23.02 5.42
C LEU A 113 -12.77 23.13 6.51
N ARG A 114 -13.11 22.02 7.17
CA ARG A 114 -14.12 22.02 8.25
C ARG A 114 -13.68 22.75 9.52
N GLN A 115 -12.38 23.02 9.72
CA GLN A 115 -11.93 23.70 10.94
C GLN A 115 -12.37 25.17 11.00
N ASN A 116 -12.62 25.79 9.86
CA ASN A 116 -12.93 27.21 9.74
C ASN A 116 -14.10 27.50 8.78
N MET A 117 -14.69 26.47 8.17
CA MET A 117 -15.89 26.59 7.34
C MET A 117 -16.98 25.62 7.80
N ALA A 118 -18.19 26.15 8.01
CA ALA A 118 -19.36 25.32 8.28
C ALA A 118 -19.69 24.38 7.10
N THR A 119 -19.40 24.82 5.88
CA THR A 119 -19.51 24.03 4.66
C THR A 119 -18.12 23.97 4.00
N PRO A 120 -17.46 22.80 3.98
CA PRO A 120 -16.12 22.65 3.42
C PRO A 120 -16.17 22.80 1.90
N ASP A 121 -15.73 23.95 1.43
CA ASP A 121 -15.71 24.35 0.02
C ASP A 121 -14.25 24.32 -0.49
N ILE A 122 -13.95 23.36 -1.36
CA ILE A 122 -12.59 23.17 -1.88
C ILE A 122 -12.09 24.38 -2.69
N THR A 123 -12.99 25.17 -3.29
CA THR A 123 -12.60 26.34 -4.10
C THR A 123 -12.00 27.46 -3.24
N LYS A 124 -12.29 27.45 -1.93
CA LYS A 124 -11.80 28.40 -0.92
C LYS A 124 -10.57 27.90 -0.17
N PHE A 125 -9.92 26.85 -0.66
CA PHE A 125 -8.67 26.38 -0.06
C PHE A 125 -7.60 27.49 -0.09
N ASP A 126 -7.03 27.80 1.07
CA ASP A 126 -6.09 28.90 1.28
C ASP A 126 -4.88 28.50 2.15
N GLN A 127 -4.03 29.47 2.51
CA GLN A 127 -2.84 29.25 3.33
C GLN A 127 -3.12 28.58 4.69
N ARG A 128 -4.21 28.95 5.38
CA ARG A 128 -4.50 28.46 6.74
C ARG A 128 -4.76 26.95 6.75
N HIS A 129 -5.33 26.44 5.66
CA HIS A 129 -5.58 25.02 5.49
C HIS A 129 -4.28 24.21 5.41
N TRP A 130 -3.23 24.75 4.80
CA TRP A 130 -1.91 24.12 4.81
C TRP A 130 -1.36 23.96 6.23
N GLU A 131 -1.47 25.02 7.03
CA GLU A 131 -1.00 25.02 8.42
C GLU A 131 -1.76 23.98 9.25
N ILE A 132 -3.08 23.90 9.12
CA ILE A 132 -3.91 22.87 9.77
C ILE A 132 -3.44 21.47 9.36
N ILE A 133 -3.22 21.23 8.06
CA ILE A 133 -2.78 19.94 7.54
C ILE A 133 -1.42 19.52 8.14
N VAL A 134 -0.47 20.46 8.19
CA VAL A 134 0.85 20.22 8.78
C VAL A 134 0.72 19.90 10.26
N CYS A 135 0.02 20.71 11.04
CA CYS A 135 -0.15 20.47 12.47
C CYS A 135 -0.83 19.11 12.74
N THR A 136 -1.84 18.76 11.96
CA THR A 136 -2.57 17.49 12.08
C THR A 136 -1.67 16.27 11.80
N LEU A 137 -0.63 16.43 11.00
CA LEU A 137 0.27 15.35 10.60
C LEU A 137 1.55 15.27 11.43
N GLU A 138 1.76 16.14 12.42
CA GLU A 138 3.03 16.26 13.11
C GLU A 138 3.56 14.92 13.68
N SER A 139 2.68 14.15 14.33
CA SER A 139 2.98 12.83 14.91
C SER A 139 2.89 11.67 13.91
N SER A 140 2.47 11.92 12.67
CA SER A 140 2.26 10.86 11.68
C SER A 140 3.57 10.43 11.03
N THR A 141 3.84 9.11 11.01
CA THR A 141 5.01 8.55 10.31
C THR A 141 4.94 8.73 8.79
N ILE A 142 3.75 8.95 8.23
CA ILE A 142 3.51 9.15 6.79
C ILE A 142 3.33 10.62 6.40
N ARG A 143 3.59 11.55 7.32
CA ARG A 143 3.37 13.01 7.14
C ARG A 143 3.94 13.56 5.83
N GLN A 144 5.18 13.21 5.49
CA GLN A 144 5.82 13.65 4.25
C GLN A 144 5.08 13.13 3.02
N SER A 145 4.75 11.83 3.00
CA SER A 145 4.03 11.22 1.88
C SER A 145 2.65 11.83 1.70
N LEU A 146 1.92 12.10 2.79
CA LEU A 146 0.58 12.71 2.71
C LEU A 146 0.66 14.16 2.25
N CYS A 147 1.57 14.98 2.77
CA CYS A 147 1.75 16.35 2.29
C CYS A 147 2.08 16.41 0.79
N ASN A 148 2.93 15.50 0.29
CA ASN A 148 3.22 15.40 -1.15
C ASN A 148 1.98 15.08 -1.99
N ILE A 149 1.10 14.21 -1.48
CA ILE A 149 -0.12 13.81 -2.21
C ILE A 149 -1.15 14.95 -2.16
N VAL A 150 -1.37 15.58 -1.00
CA VAL A 150 -2.21 16.78 -0.88
C VAL A 150 -1.74 17.86 -1.87
N LEU A 151 -0.43 18.12 -1.93
CA LEU A 151 0.16 19.05 -2.89
C LEU A 151 -0.08 18.64 -4.35
N SER A 152 0.05 17.36 -4.67
CA SER A 152 -0.28 16.86 -6.01
C SER A 152 -1.74 17.05 -6.36
N ILE A 153 -2.66 16.78 -5.43
CA ILE A 153 -4.11 16.97 -5.63
C ILE A 153 -4.40 18.44 -5.91
N LEU A 154 -3.92 19.34 -5.06
CA LEU A 154 -4.18 20.77 -5.21
C LEU A 154 -3.59 21.33 -6.50
N LYS A 155 -2.40 20.86 -6.94
CA LYS A 155 -1.84 21.22 -8.25
C LYS A 155 -2.78 20.84 -9.39
N SER A 156 -3.32 19.62 -9.35
CA SER A 156 -4.33 19.20 -10.33
C SER A 156 -5.59 20.06 -10.27
N LEU A 157 -6.04 20.49 -9.09
CA LEU A 157 -7.21 21.39 -9.00
C LEU A 157 -6.93 22.79 -9.53
N SER A 158 -5.70 23.29 -9.36
CA SER A 158 -5.26 24.55 -9.95
C SER A 158 -5.24 24.47 -11.48
N ASP A 159 -4.77 23.35 -12.04
CA ASP A 159 -4.82 23.09 -13.50
C ASP A 159 -6.25 22.99 -14.04
N LEU A 160 -7.21 22.62 -13.19
CA LEU A 160 -8.64 22.56 -13.51
C LEU A 160 -9.37 23.87 -13.20
N PHE A 161 -8.67 24.94 -12.78
CA PHE A 161 -9.26 26.22 -12.35
C PHE A 161 -10.35 26.07 -11.26
N ILE A 162 -10.22 25.06 -10.41
CA ILE A 162 -11.13 24.78 -9.27
C ILE A 162 -10.66 25.51 -8.00
N ILE A 163 -9.36 25.74 -7.85
CA ILE A 163 -8.81 26.55 -6.75
C ILE A 163 -8.12 27.79 -7.31
N GLN A 164 -8.20 28.89 -6.57
CA GLN A 164 -7.60 30.17 -6.97
C GLN A 164 -6.14 30.29 -6.54
N VAL A 165 -5.76 29.62 -5.45
CA VAL A 165 -4.38 29.62 -4.95
C VAL A 165 -3.53 28.72 -5.85
N ASP A 166 -2.36 29.21 -6.29
CA ASP A 166 -1.36 28.36 -6.95
C ASP A 166 -0.56 27.58 -5.88
N PRO A 167 -0.79 26.27 -5.72
CA PRO A 167 -0.12 25.48 -4.69
C PRO A 167 1.35 25.23 -5.02
N ARG A 168 1.83 25.55 -6.25
CA ARG A 168 3.23 25.32 -6.66
C ARG A 168 4.24 26.12 -5.84
N PHE A 169 3.83 27.26 -5.29
CA PHE A 169 4.69 28.07 -4.42
C PHE A 169 4.86 27.47 -3.02
N TRP A 170 3.96 26.57 -2.60
CA TRP A 170 4.00 26.01 -1.26
C TRP A 170 4.99 24.84 -1.15
N ARG A 171 5.72 24.81 -0.03
CA ARG A 171 6.61 23.70 0.35
C ARG A 171 6.29 23.29 1.79
N HIS A 172 6.04 21.99 2.00
CA HIS A 172 5.79 21.46 3.33
C HIS A 172 7.07 21.34 4.17
N PRO A 173 7.00 21.39 5.50
CA PRO A 173 8.18 21.39 6.37
C PRO A 173 8.89 20.03 6.48
N TYR A 174 8.26 18.93 6.08
CA TYR A 174 8.83 17.57 6.18
C TYR A 174 9.82 17.21 5.05
N LEU A 175 10.68 18.15 4.65
CA LEU A 175 11.73 17.99 3.65
C LEU A 175 13.11 18.10 4.30
N GLY A 176 14.16 17.71 3.57
CA GLY A 176 15.55 17.79 4.05
C GLY A 176 15.73 17.11 5.41
N ALA A 177 16.27 17.83 6.39
CA ALA A 177 16.52 17.32 7.75
C ALA A 177 15.26 16.86 8.51
N ARG A 178 14.06 17.24 8.06
CA ARG A 178 12.77 16.80 8.65
C ARG A 178 12.08 15.72 7.84
N SER A 179 12.69 15.28 6.74
CA SER A 179 12.17 14.20 5.91
C SER A 179 12.23 12.86 6.63
N TYR A 180 11.40 11.91 6.18
CA TYR A 180 11.41 10.56 6.74
C TYR A 180 12.77 9.89 6.52
N ASP A 181 13.36 10.03 5.33
CA ASP A 181 14.64 9.37 5.03
C ASP A 181 15.79 9.87 5.91
N TYR A 182 15.83 11.18 6.20
CA TYR A 182 16.80 11.78 7.11
C TYR A 182 16.60 11.36 8.57
N LEU A 183 15.35 11.28 9.03
CA LEU A 183 15.06 10.97 10.44
C LEU A 183 15.07 9.47 10.73
N ASN A 184 14.67 8.66 9.74
CA ASN A 184 14.28 7.27 9.93
C ASN A 184 14.78 6.31 8.84
N GLY A 185 15.18 6.82 7.68
CA GLY A 185 15.57 5.99 6.55
C GLY A 185 17.08 5.78 6.46
N SER A 186 17.58 5.83 5.24
CA SER A 186 18.97 5.54 4.92
C SER A 186 19.94 6.56 5.54
N GLN A 187 19.52 7.82 5.58
CA GLN A 187 20.29 8.95 6.12
C GLN A 187 20.16 9.13 7.64
N ALA A 188 19.37 8.29 8.32
CA ALA A 188 19.21 8.37 9.77
C ALA A 188 20.51 8.07 10.54
N PRO A 189 20.66 8.63 11.77
CA PRO A 189 21.76 8.28 12.67
C PRO A 189 21.87 6.76 12.88
N ALA A 190 23.09 6.28 13.09
CA ALA A 190 23.37 4.85 13.26
C ALA A 190 22.55 4.24 14.40
N GLU A 191 22.40 4.95 15.51
CA GLU A 191 21.62 4.55 16.69
C GLU A 191 20.14 4.30 16.35
N VAL A 192 19.51 5.21 15.58
CA VAL A 192 18.11 5.06 15.14
C VAL A 192 17.95 3.86 14.21
N LYS A 193 18.93 3.59 13.35
CA LYS A 193 18.92 2.41 12.47
C LYS A 193 19.13 1.12 13.27
N ALA A 194 20.02 1.13 14.25
CA ALA A 194 20.29 -0.01 15.12
C ALA A 194 19.04 -0.41 15.92
N GLN A 195 18.26 0.57 16.43
CA GLN A 195 16.99 0.32 17.12
C GLN A 195 15.91 -0.35 16.25
N LYS A 196 16.06 -0.38 14.92
CA LYS A 196 15.13 -1.05 14.00
C LYS A 196 15.55 -2.48 13.67
N ALA A 197 16.78 -2.87 13.98
CA ALA A 197 17.26 -4.21 13.79
C ALA A 197 16.95 -5.05 15.05
N PRO A 198 16.67 -6.35 14.90
CA PRO A 198 16.64 -7.24 16.06
C PRO A 198 18.04 -7.28 16.70
N ASP A 199 18.08 -7.31 18.03
CA ASP A 199 19.32 -7.55 18.76
C ASP A 199 19.73 -9.03 18.67
N GLN A 200 20.92 -9.32 19.21
CA GLN A 200 21.49 -10.66 19.17
C GLN A 200 20.64 -11.66 19.96
N ASP A 201 20.10 -11.26 21.11
CA ASP A 201 19.28 -12.13 21.96
C ASP A 201 17.98 -12.52 21.25
N ALA A 202 17.34 -11.58 20.54
CA ALA A 202 16.17 -11.87 19.71
C ALA A 202 16.48 -12.87 18.58
N LEU A 203 17.64 -12.73 17.92
CA LEU A 203 18.06 -13.67 16.88
C LEU A 203 18.37 -15.06 17.45
N LEU A 204 19.02 -15.13 18.62
CA LEU A 204 19.34 -16.38 19.30
C LEU A 204 18.07 -17.08 19.80
N ALA A 205 17.09 -16.34 20.32
CA ALA A 205 15.81 -16.90 20.73
C ALA A 205 15.07 -17.53 19.53
N ILE A 206 15.05 -16.87 18.37
CA ILE A 206 14.47 -17.45 17.15
C ILE A 206 15.26 -18.71 16.71
N ALA A 207 16.59 -18.69 16.82
CA ALA A 207 17.41 -19.84 16.49
C ALA A 207 17.17 -21.03 17.43
N GLU A 208 16.95 -20.77 18.73
CA GLU A 208 16.59 -21.80 19.71
C GLU A 208 15.21 -22.41 19.41
N VAL A 209 14.22 -21.59 19.08
CA VAL A 209 12.91 -22.10 18.65
C VAL A 209 13.08 -22.91 17.36
N PHE A 210 13.87 -22.43 16.38
CA PHE A 210 14.13 -23.19 15.16
C PHE A 210 14.78 -24.55 15.46
N SER A 211 15.75 -24.62 16.37
CA SER A 211 16.48 -25.86 16.67
C SER A 211 15.61 -26.93 17.34
N ARG A 212 14.64 -26.52 18.18
CA ARG A 212 13.67 -27.42 18.82
C ARG A 212 12.88 -28.26 17.84
N GLY A 213 12.60 -27.74 16.64
CA GLY A 213 11.91 -28.49 15.59
C GLY A 213 12.66 -29.71 15.05
N ALA A 214 13.91 -29.95 15.48
CA ALA A 214 14.64 -31.19 15.18
C ALA A 214 14.25 -32.35 16.10
N TYR A 215 13.66 -32.09 17.27
CA TYR A 215 13.32 -33.10 18.27
C TYR A 215 11.90 -32.96 18.84
N GLU A 216 11.19 -31.88 18.53
CA GLU A 216 9.82 -31.61 18.97
C GLU A 216 8.90 -31.29 17.79
N VAL A 217 7.61 -31.59 17.95
CA VAL A 217 6.57 -31.12 17.03
C VAL A 217 6.22 -29.69 17.40
N GLN A 218 6.35 -28.78 16.42
CA GLN A 218 6.03 -27.37 16.58
C GLN A 218 4.72 -27.04 15.89
N ILE A 219 4.02 -26.03 16.38
CA ILE A 219 2.85 -25.50 15.68
C ILE A 219 3.28 -24.83 14.37
N ASP A 220 2.42 -24.90 13.34
CA ASP A 220 2.76 -24.43 11.99
C ASP A 220 3.17 -22.95 11.94
N ASN A 221 2.61 -22.11 12.82
CA ASN A 221 2.98 -20.69 12.90
C ASN A 221 4.44 -20.49 13.32
N ASP A 222 4.92 -21.25 14.30
CA ASP A 222 6.30 -21.17 14.77
C ASP A 222 7.25 -21.70 13.70
N VAL A 223 6.88 -22.81 13.05
CA VAL A 223 7.61 -23.35 11.90
C VAL A 223 7.70 -22.31 10.79
N MET A 224 6.59 -21.67 10.43
CA MET A 224 6.55 -20.66 9.38
C MET A 224 7.47 -19.48 9.70
N VAL A 225 7.35 -18.88 10.89
CA VAL A 225 8.13 -17.71 11.28
C VAL A 225 9.62 -18.04 11.37
N THR A 226 9.99 -19.11 12.07
CA THR A 226 11.39 -19.48 12.27
C THR A 226 12.07 -19.95 10.98
N CYS A 227 11.40 -20.74 10.14
CA CYS A 227 11.95 -21.19 8.87
C CYS A 227 12.11 -20.03 7.87
N ILE A 228 11.12 -19.13 7.75
CA ILE A 228 11.26 -17.94 6.91
C ILE A 228 12.41 -17.05 7.41
N THR A 229 12.59 -16.94 8.73
CA THR A 229 13.71 -16.18 9.32
C THR A 229 15.06 -16.82 8.95
N ALA A 230 15.17 -18.15 9.06
CA ALA A 230 16.35 -18.90 8.64
C ALA A 230 16.68 -18.69 7.14
N LEU A 231 15.66 -18.68 6.27
CA LEU A 231 15.84 -18.37 4.84
C LEU A 231 16.30 -16.93 4.61
N LEU A 232 15.77 -15.96 5.35
CA LEU A 232 16.17 -14.55 5.24
C LEU A 232 17.60 -14.30 5.76
N LEU A 233 18.03 -15.02 6.81
CA LEU A 233 19.42 -15.00 7.27
C LEU A 233 20.36 -15.65 6.26
N SER A 234 19.89 -16.68 5.57
CA SER A 234 20.67 -17.40 4.54
C SER A 234 20.79 -16.62 3.23
N ALA A 235 19.72 -15.95 2.81
CA ALA A 235 19.66 -15.17 1.59
C ALA A 235 18.70 -13.96 1.77
N PRO A 236 19.21 -12.81 2.23
CA PRO A 236 18.36 -11.65 2.58
C PRO A 236 17.49 -11.16 1.41
N MET A 237 16.19 -11.04 1.60
CA MET A 237 15.28 -10.56 0.55
C MET A 237 14.08 -9.85 1.14
N ARG A 238 13.19 -9.31 0.29
CA ARG A 238 11.95 -8.72 0.82
C ARG A 238 11.03 -9.82 1.32
N ILE A 239 10.38 -9.61 2.46
CA ILE A 239 9.45 -10.59 3.03
C ILE A 239 8.36 -11.02 2.03
N GLY A 240 7.88 -10.12 1.16
CA GLY A 240 6.88 -10.46 0.15
C GLY A 240 7.40 -11.36 -0.99
N GLU A 241 8.72 -11.47 -1.18
CA GLU A 241 9.34 -12.35 -2.17
C GLU A 241 9.38 -13.80 -1.66
N THR A 242 9.33 -14.04 -0.35
CA THR A 242 9.31 -15.40 0.22
C THR A 242 8.01 -16.16 -0.11
N LEU A 243 6.91 -15.43 -0.32
CA LEU A 243 5.63 -15.98 -0.82
C LEU A 243 5.72 -16.54 -2.25
N ARG A 244 6.86 -16.34 -2.93
CA ARG A 244 7.12 -16.78 -4.31
C ARG A 244 8.09 -17.95 -4.38
N PHE A 245 8.52 -18.50 -3.24
CA PHE A 245 9.29 -19.73 -3.25
C PHE A 245 8.46 -20.88 -3.80
N ARG A 246 9.13 -21.69 -4.63
CA ARG A 246 8.64 -23.00 -5.03
C ARG A 246 9.27 -24.06 -4.13
N ILE A 247 8.71 -25.26 -4.13
CA ILE A 247 9.24 -26.39 -3.35
C ILE A 247 10.67 -26.77 -3.77
N ASP A 248 11.06 -26.41 -4.99
CA ASP A 248 12.34 -26.70 -5.61
C ASP A 248 13.23 -25.45 -5.70
N CYS A 249 13.05 -24.49 -4.78
CA CYS A 249 13.77 -23.22 -4.77
C CYS A 249 15.26 -23.35 -4.42
N LEU A 250 15.68 -24.41 -3.72
CA LEU A 250 17.09 -24.68 -3.46
C LEU A 250 17.72 -25.31 -4.71
N ARG A 251 18.75 -24.66 -5.23
CA ARG A 251 19.52 -25.09 -6.41
C ARG A 251 21.00 -25.04 -6.11
N ASP A 252 21.75 -25.90 -6.74
CA ASP A 252 23.20 -25.91 -6.73
C ASP A 252 23.78 -25.72 -8.15
N ASP A 253 25.06 -25.37 -8.20
CA ASP A 253 25.85 -25.19 -9.40
C ASP A 253 27.33 -25.13 -9.02
N HIS A 254 28.22 -25.17 -10.01
CA HIS A 254 29.65 -25.00 -9.78
C HIS A 254 30.05 -23.53 -9.83
N ASP A 255 30.86 -23.10 -8.87
CA ASP A 255 31.46 -21.77 -8.88
C ASP A 255 32.64 -21.69 -9.86
N LYS A 256 33.32 -20.53 -9.90
CA LYS A 256 34.47 -20.31 -10.78
C LYS A 256 35.67 -21.23 -10.48
N ASN A 257 35.71 -21.84 -9.30
CA ASN A 257 36.75 -22.75 -8.84
C ASN A 257 36.33 -24.22 -9.00
N GLY A 258 35.12 -24.51 -9.50
CA GLY A 258 34.58 -25.86 -9.61
C GLY A 258 34.02 -26.41 -8.29
N GLU A 259 33.79 -25.56 -7.28
CA GLU A 259 33.18 -25.97 -6.01
C GLU A 259 31.65 -25.82 -6.07
N ILE A 260 30.93 -26.71 -5.40
CA ILE A 260 29.46 -26.65 -5.34
C ILE A 260 29.04 -25.43 -4.50
N GLN A 261 28.26 -24.55 -5.12
CA GLN A 261 27.63 -23.40 -4.49
C GLN A 261 26.11 -23.56 -4.53
N TYR A 262 25.44 -23.33 -3.40
CA TYR A 262 23.98 -23.39 -3.29
C TYR A 262 23.34 -22.01 -3.39
N TYR A 263 22.11 -21.97 -3.87
CA TYR A 263 21.35 -20.77 -4.14
C TYR A 263 19.86 -20.97 -3.83
N LEU A 264 19.22 -19.90 -3.37
CA LEU A 264 17.77 -19.79 -3.42
C LEU A 264 17.35 -19.14 -4.74
N VAL A 265 16.40 -19.76 -5.43
CA VAL A 265 15.82 -19.30 -6.68
C VAL A 265 14.35 -18.95 -6.46
N TYR A 266 13.97 -17.72 -6.82
CA TYR A 266 12.63 -17.19 -6.56
C TYR A 266 12.23 -16.14 -7.59
N TRP A 267 10.92 -16.01 -7.82
CA TRP A 267 10.37 -15.04 -8.78
C TRP A 267 10.33 -13.64 -8.18
N VAL A 268 10.89 -12.65 -8.88
CA VAL A 268 10.87 -11.24 -8.48
C VAL A 268 9.83 -10.48 -9.31
N PRO A 269 8.69 -10.06 -8.71
CA PRO A 269 7.61 -9.42 -9.47
C PRO A 269 8.02 -8.09 -10.15
N LYS A 270 8.98 -7.37 -9.57
CA LYS A 270 9.42 -6.06 -10.08
C LYS A 270 10.17 -6.21 -11.41
N THR A 271 11.04 -7.20 -11.51
CA THR A 271 11.84 -7.46 -12.73
C THR A 271 11.16 -8.46 -13.66
N LYS A 272 10.15 -9.19 -13.18
CA LYS A 272 9.47 -10.27 -13.90
C LYS A 272 10.43 -11.38 -14.34
N GLU A 273 11.38 -11.70 -13.47
CA GLU A 273 12.40 -12.71 -13.72
C GLU A 273 12.66 -13.53 -12.46
N PHE A 274 13.27 -14.70 -12.63
CA PHE A 274 13.80 -15.47 -11.51
C PHE A 274 15.13 -14.87 -11.06
N ALA A 275 15.21 -14.51 -9.79
CA ALA A 275 16.47 -14.19 -9.14
C ALA A 275 17.09 -15.45 -8.55
N ARG A 276 18.42 -15.47 -8.51
CA ARG A 276 19.22 -16.51 -7.88
C ARG A 276 20.13 -15.84 -6.85
N LYS A 277 20.05 -16.25 -5.59
CA LYS A 277 20.83 -15.66 -4.50
C LYS A 277 21.68 -16.72 -3.80
N PRO A 278 23.02 -16.55 -3.72
CA PRO A 278 23.90 -17.54 -3.10
C PRO A 278 23.65 -17.64 -1.60
N ILE A 279 23.84 -18.84 -1.06
CA ILE A 279 23.73 -19.17 0.37
C ILE A 279 25.13 -19.45 0.92
N PRO A 280 25.49 -18.94 2.11
CA PRO A 280 26.74 -19.32 2.77
C PRO A 280 26.82 -20.83 3.01
N LYS A 281 28.00 -21.44 2.75
CA LYS A 281 28.20 -22.90 2.89
C LYS A 281 27.83 -23.41 4.30
N THR A 282 28.07 -22.60 5.33
CA THR A 282 27.72 -22.92 6.73
C THR A 282 26.22 -22.97 7.01
N LEU A 283 25.38 -22.40 6.15
CA LEU A 283 23.92 -22.32 6.34
C LEU A 283 23.13 -23.30 5.45
N ILE A 284 23.80 -24.14 4.65
CA ILE A 284 23.12 -25.05 3.70
C ILE A 284 22.18 -26.00 4.43
N ASN A 285 22.63 -26.63 5.51
CA ASN A 285 21.82 -27.59 6.27
C ASN A 285 20.60 -26.90 6.89
N ILE A 286 20.80 -25.74 7.51
CA ILE A 286 19.72 -24.92 8.10
C ILE A 286 18.71 -24.50 7.04
N THR A 287 19.19 -24.08 5.86
CA THR A 287 18.34 -23.70 4.72
C THR A 287 17.52 -24.88 4.22
N THR A 288 18.14 -26.05 4.10
CA THR A 288 17.50 -27.28 3.63
C THR A 288 16.40 -27.72 4.60
N ASP A 289 16.69 -27.72 5.90
CA ASP A 289 15.71 -28.05 6.93
C ASP A 289 14.54 -27.07 6.94
N ALA A 290 14.82 -25.77 6.83
CA ALA A 290 13.80 -24.73 6.75
C ALA A 290 12.86 -24.95 5.54
N ILE A 291 13.41 -25.26 4.36
CA ILE A 291 12.61 -25.55 3.17
C ILE A 291 11.77 -26.80 3.38
N ASN A 292 12.35 -27.90 3.87
CA ASN A 292 11.64 -29.16 4.08
C ASN A 292 10.46 -29.00 5.05
N ARG A 293 10.68 -28.27 6.15
CA ARG A 293 9.63 -27.97 7.13
C ARG A 293 8.53 -27.09 6.53
N LEU A 294 8.88 -26.03 5.78
CA LEU A 294 7.92 -25.19 5.07
C LEU A 294 7.12 -25.98 4.03
N VAL A 295 7.78 -26.85 3.27
CA VAL A 295 7.13 -27.75 2.31
C VAL A 295 6.11 -28.61 3.02
N LYS A 296 6.46 -29.20 4.17
CA LYS A 296 5.55 -30.03 4.97
C LYS A 296 4.32 -29.26 5.45
N ILE A 297 4.48 -28.13 6.15
CA ILE A 297 3.34 -27.40 6.74
C ILE A 297 2.44 -26.75 5.68
N THR A 298 2.95 -26.50 4.48
CA THR A 298 2.15 -25.91 3.38
C THR A 298 1.59 -26.95 2.41
N ASP A 299 1.74 -28.25 2.70
CA ASP A 299 1.32 -29.31 1.78
C ASP A 299 -0.19 -29.36 1.56
N GLU A 300 -0.98 -29.24 2.63
CA GLU A 300 -2.44 -29.20 2.54
C GLU A 300 -2.91 -28.01 1.68
N GLY A 301 -2.32 -26.83 1.90
CA GLY A 301 -2.63 -25.62 1.12
C GLY A 301 -2.30 -25.78 -0.37
N ARG A 302 -1.18 -26.43 -0.71
CA ARG A 302 -0.84 -26.74 -2.11
C ARG A 302 -1.78 -27.79 -2.71
N SER A 303 -2.18 -28.78 -1.94
CA SER A 303 -3.13 -29.82 -2.36
C SER A 303 -4.50 -29.22 -2.66
N LEU A 304 -5.00 -28.34 -1.79
CA LEU A 304 -6.22 -27.56 -2.03
C LEU A 304 -6.10 -26.70 -3.29
N ALA A 305 -5.01 -25.94 -3.45
CA ALA A 305 -4.80 -25.10 -4.63
C ALA A 305 -4.83 -25.92 -5.92
N ARG A 306 -4.09 -27.04 -5.97
CA ARG A 306 -4.11 -27.98 -7.11
C ARG A 306 -5.50 -28.55 -7.37
N TYR A 307 -6.24 -28.88 -6.32
CA TYR A 307 -7.61 -29.36 -6.47
C TYR A 307 -8.53 -28.29 -7.06
N MET A 308 -8.47 -27.05 -6.57
CA MET A 308 -9.29 -25.95 -7.10
C MET A 308 -8.99 -25.64 -8.56
N GLU A 309 -7.72 -25.75 -8.98
CA GLU A 309 -7.32 -25.58 -10.38
C GLU A 309 -7.81 -26.71 -11.29
N THR A 310 -7.87 -27.94 -10.78
CA THR A 310 -8.22 -29.14 -11.57
C THR A 310 -9.70 -29.53 -11.49
N ASN A 311 -10.40 -29.12 -10.43
CA ASN A 311 -11.78 -29.49 -10.11
C ASN A 311 -12.60 -28.27 -9.61
N PRO A 312 -12.69 -27.17 -10.38
CA PRO A 312 -13.23 -25.89 -9.89
C PRO A 312 -14.70 -25.92 -9.48
N SER A 313 -15.48 -26.90 -9.94
CA SER A 313 -16.90 -27.06 -9.63
C SER A 313 -17.19 -28.06 -8.50
N ARG A 314 -16.16 -28.69 -7.92
CA ARG A 314 -16.31 -29.70 -6.87
C ARG A 314 -15.76 -29.18 -5.55
N PHE A 315 -16.36 -29.63 -4.45
CA PHE A 315 -15.94 -29.27 -3.11
C PHE A 315 -14.72 -30.10 -2.69
N TYR A 316 -13.64 -29.43 -2.26
CA TYR A 316 -12.46 -30.11 -1.70
C TYR A 316 -12.82 -30.71 -0.34
N ARG A 317 -12.74 -32.03 -0.24
CA ARG A 317 -12.88 -32.73 1.04
C ARG A 317 -11.48 -32.89 1.63
N HIS A 318 -11.27 -32.28 2.80
CA HIS A 318 -10.08 -32.52 3.60
C HIS A 318 -10.03 -34.00 4.01
N ALA A 319 -8.83 -34.57 4.05
CA ALA A 319 -8.59 -35.95 4.46
C ALA A 319 -8.34 -36.03 5.97
#